data_AF-A0A2W6CRZ3-F1
#
_entry.id   AF-A0A2W6CRZ3-F1
#
_cell.length_a   1.000
_cell.length_b   1.000
_cell.length_c   1.000
_cell.angle_alpha   90.00
_cell.angle_beta   90.00
_cell.angle_gamma   90.00
#
_symmetry.space_group_name_H-M   'P 1'
#
loop_
_entity.id
_entity.type
_entity.pdbx_description
1 polymer ?
#
loop_
_entity_poly.entity_id
_entity_poly.type
_entity_poly.pdbx_seq_one_letter_code
_entity_poly.pdbx_strand_id
1 'polypeptide(L)'
;MAAVHAWVGVTDWDWDWYRFLRERVATEVNFWQPSGRRRFAAIPEGAPFLFKSHYSRGNRIVGCGFLSGWASLPITRAWEVFREDNGFATVEEMRTRIYKYRRKALDDGGADPEIGCIMLRDVGSLIRTKPPMPRQDGQATSCRAVGMTSPRPRAATWSTCSAPC
;
A
#
# COMPACT_ATOMS: atom_id res chain seq x y z
N MET A 1 22.69 14.95 -3.39
CA MET A 1 21.36 14.38 -3.71
C MET A 1 20.68 13.99 -2.40
N ALA A 2 19.39 14.31 -2.24
CA ALA A 2 18.62 13.96 -1.05
C ALA A 2 18.33 12.46 -1.02
N ALA A 3 18.41 11.84 0.16
CA ALA A 3 18.06 10.43 0.32
C ALA A 3 16.57 10.20 0.04
N VAL A 4 16.24 9.24 -0.82
CA VAL A 4 14.85 8.83 -1.06
C VAL A 4 14.42 7.85 0.04
N HIS A 5 13.56 8.33 0.92
CA HIS A 5 12.95 7.50 1.96
C HIS A 5 11.73 6.77 1.38
N ALA A 6 11.75 5.44 1.43
CA ALA A 6 10.63 4.61 1.03
C ALA A 6 9.96 3.96 2.25
N TRP A 7 8.65 3.78 2.17
CA TRP A 7 7.89 3.02 3.16
C TRP A 7 7.59 1.62 2.65
N VAL A 8 7.62 0.62 3.55
CA VAL A 8 7.27 -0.77 3.23
C VAL A 8 5.99 -1.14 3.96
N GLY A 9 4.89 -1.23 3.21
CA GLY A 9 3.60 -1.70 3.69
C GLY A 9 3.46 -3.20 3.55
N VAL A 10 3.08 -3.90 4.62
CA VAL A 10 2.79 -5.34 4.58
C VAL A 10 1.35 -5.55 4.14
N THR A 11 1.15 -6.34 3.08
CA THR A 11 -0.19 -6.67 2.57
C THR A 11 -0.97 -7.54 3.57
N ASP A 12 -2.25 -7.75 3.27
CA ASP A 12 -3.14 -8.56 4.09
C ASP A 12 -2.65 -10.02 4.24
N TRP A 13 -3.01 -10.64 5.36
CA TRP A 13 -2.58 -12.01 5.71
C TRP A 13 -3.02 -13.05 4.67
N ASP A 14 -4.27 -12.94 4.22
CA ASP A 14 -4.89 -13.91 3.33
C ASP A 14 -4.48 -13.69 1.87
N TRP A 15 -3.86 -12.54 1.55
CA TRP A 15 -3.39 -12.09 0.23
C TRP A 15 -4.52 -11.67 -0.73
N ASP A 16 -5.75 -11.61 -0.26
CA ASP A 16 -6.92 -11.35 -1.09
C ASP A 16 -6.89 -9.94 -1.69
N TRP A 17 -6.53 -8.94 -0.88
CA TRP A 17 -6.45 -7.53 -1.29
C TRP A 17 -5.49 -7.34 -2.46
N TYR A 18 -4.28 -7.90 -2.33
CA TYR A 18 -3.25 -7.76 -3.38
C TYR A 18 -3.62 -8.53 -4.65
N ARG A 19 -4.20 -9.74 -4.52
CA ARG A 19 -4.63 -10.52 -5.70
C ARG A 19 -5.70 -9.82 -6.48
N PHE A 20 -6.72 -9.34 -5.79
CA PHE A 20 -7.85 -8.65 -6.40
C PHE A 20 -7.39 -7.43 -7.21
N LEU A 21 -6.57 -6.57 -6.62
CA LEU A 21 -6.06 -5.36 -7.30
C LEU A 21 -5.13 -5.68 -8.46
N ARG A 22 -4.32 -6.74 -8.33
CA ARG A 22 -3.44 -7.19 -9.42
C ARG A 22 -4.23 -7.73 -10.60
N GLU A 23 -5.29 -8.50 -10.35
CA GLU A 23 -6.14 -9.06 -11.40
C GLU A 23 -6.93 -7.97 -12.13
N ARG A 24 -7.27 -6.88 -11.44
CA ARG A 24 -7.90 -5.68 -12.02
C ARG A 24 -6.95 -4.72 -12.71
N VAL A 25 -5.63 -4.89 -12.55
CA VAL A 25 -4.61 -3.98 -13.08
C VAL A 25 -4.82 -2.54 -12.54
N ALA A 26 -5.16 -2.41 -11.25
CA ALA A 26 -5.42 -1.12 -10.62
C ALA A 26 -4.16 -0.24 -10.57
N THR A 27 -4.29 1.02 -10.99
CA THR A 27 -3.21 2.03 -10.98
C THR A 27 -3.29 2.97 -9.79
N GLU A 28 -4.46 3.08 -9.15
CA GLU A 28 -4.69 3.81 -7.92
C GLU A 28 -5.34 2.87 -6.90
N VAL A 29 -4.91 2.92 -5.65
CA VAL A 29 -5.42 2.02 -4.61
C VAL A 29 -5.49 2.70 -3.25
N ASN A 30 -6.45 2.27 -2.44
CA ASN A 30 -6.52 2.62 -1.03
C ASN A 30 -5.87 1.52 -0.18
N PHE A 31 -4.66 1.80 0.31
CA PHE A 31 -3.96 0.92 1.26
C PHE A 31 -4.43 1.22 2.68
N TRP A 32 -5.62 0.73 3.01
CA TRP A 32 -6.29 1.10 4.26
C TRP A 32 -5.64 0.48 5.51
N GLN A 33 -5.71 1.24 6.61
CA GLN A 33 -5.38 0.78 7.96
C GLN A 33 -6.67 0.49 8.72
N PRO A 34 -6.79 -0.65 9.42
CA PRO A 34 -8.00 -1.00 10.16
C PRO A 34 -8.45 0.05 11.16
N SER A 35 -7.57 0.95 11.61
CA SER A 35 -7.88 2.08 12.49
C SER A 35 -7.51 3.40 11.81
N GLY A 36 -8.41 4.38 11.81
CA GLY A 36 -8.16 5.74 11.32
C GLY A 36 -7.49 6.68 12.33
N ARG A 37 -7.23 6.22 13.57
CA ARG A 37 -6.77 7.10 14.67
C ARG A 37 -5.41 7.76 14.46
N ARG A 38 -4.55 7.21 13.60
CA ARG A 38 -3.20 7.72 13.38
C ARG A 38 -3.04 8.19 11.94
N ARG A 39 -2.67 9.45 11.78
CA ARG A 39 -2.23 10.00 10.50
C ARG A 39 -1.01 9.23 9.97
N PHE A 40 -1.05 8.86 8.69
CA PHE A 40 0.13 8.35 8.01
C PHE A 40 1.04 9.52 7.62
N ALA A 41 2.24 9.57 8.20
CA ALA A 41 3.24 10.61 7.95
C ALA A 41 4.67 10.03 7.92
N ALA A 42 4.80 8.75 7.57
CA ALA A 42 6.09 8.07 7.58
C ALA A 42 6.98 8.45 6.38
N ILE A 43 6.35 8.92 5.29
CA ILE A 43 7.00 9.42 4.08
C ILE A 43 6.18 10.63 3.55
N PRO A 44 6.80 11.58 2.84
CA PRO A 44 6.08 12.69 2.21
C PRO A 44 5.27 12.22 0.99
N GLU A 45 4.32 13.04 0.53
CA GLU A 45 3.64 12.82 -0.75
C GLU A 45 4.66 12.75 -1.90
N GLY A 46 4.38 11.92 -2.90
CA GLY A 46 5.28 11.60 -4.00
C GLY A 46 6.40 10.62 -3.64
N ALA A 47 6.58 10.24 -2.37
CA ALA A 47 7.59 9.25 -1.99
C ALA A 47 7.17 7.81 -2.32
N PRO A 48 8.13 6.90 -2.58
CA PRO A 48 7.83 5.51 -2.90
C PRO A 48 7.20 4.73 -1.73
N PHE A 49 6.16 3.97 -2.05
CA PHE A 49 5.52 3.01 -1.17
C PHE A 49 5.67 1.61 -1.76
N LEU A 50 6.31 0.70 -1.03
CA LEU A 50 6.58 -0.67 -1.45
C LEU A 50 5.58 -1.64 -0.79
N PHE A 51 4.94 -2.48 -1.59
CA PHE A 51 4.10 -3.57 -1.09
C PHE A 51 4.97 -4.77 -0.81
N LYS A 52 4.89 -5.26 0.42
CA LYS A 52 5.60 -6.45 0.87
C LYS A 52 4.59 -7.53 1.24
N SER A 53 4.80 -8.73 0.75
CA SER A 53 3.98 -9.85 1.15
C SER A 53 4.17 -10.19 2.62
N HIS A 54 3.08 -10.67 3.21
CA HIS A 54 3.10 -11.25 4.54
C HIS A 54 4.13 -12.39 4.66
N TYR A 55 4.68 -12.63 5.85
CA TYR A 55 5.79 -13.58 6.04
C TYR A 55 5.42 -15.01 5.65
N SER A 56 4.19 -15.43 5.95
CA SER A 56 3.64 -16.75 5.57
C SER A 56 3.56 -16.96 4.06
N ARG A 57 3.73 -15.88 3.28
CA ARG A 57 3.66 -15.85 1.83
C ARG A 57 5.00 -15.45 1.20
N GLY A 58 6.11 -15.68 1.92
CA GLY A 58 7.47 -15.57 1.40
C GLY A 58 8.18 -14.24 1.66
N ASN A 59 7.54 -13.26 2.31
CA ASN A 59 8.20 -12.04 2.81
C ASN A 59 8.93 -11.22 1.73
N ARG A 60 8.36 -11.09 0.52
CA ARG A 60 8.98 -10.47 -0.66
C ARG A 60 8.32 -9.15 -1.01
N ILE A 61 9.05 -8.25 -1.68
CA ILE A 61 8.40 -7.08 -2.30
C ILE A 61 7.64 -7.56 -3.55
N VAL A 62 6.35 -7.23 -3.61
CA VAL A 62 5.43 -7.73 -4.65
C VAL A 62 4.96 -6.63 -5.61
N GLY A 63 5.08 -5.38 -5.19
CA GLY A 63 4.70 -4.22 -5.98
C GLY A 63 5.15 -2.93 -5.33
N CYS A 64 4.79 -1.82 -5.96
CA CYS A 64 4.98 -0.49 -5.40
C CYS A 64 4.06 0.54 -6.06
N GLY A 65 4.01 1.72 -5.46
CA GLY A 65 3.35 2.92 -5.99
C GLY A 65 3.93 4.16 -5.29
N PHE A 66 3.29 5.30 -5.45
CA PHE A 66 3.69 6.55 -4.81
C PHE A 66 2.58 7.08 -3.91
N LEU A 67 2.95 7.60 -2.74
CA LEU A 67 1.99 8.23 -1.84
C LEU A 67 1.36 9.45 -2.53
N SER A 68 0.03 9.47 -2.68
CA SER A 68 -0.70 10.66 -3.13
C SER A 68 -1.34 11.42 -1.97
N GLY A 69 -1.59 10.76 -0.84
CA GLY A 69 -2.14 11.41 0.33
C GLY A 69 -2.65 10.45 1.40
N TRP A 70 -3.29 11.02 2.42
CA TRP A 70 -3.92 10.28 3.50
C TRP A 70 -5.19 10.97 3.99
N ALA A 71 -6.20 10.17 4.37
CA ALA A 71 -7.40 10.65 5.05
C ALA A 71 -7.88 9.64 6.12
N SER A 72 -8.54 10.12 7.18
CA SER A 72 -9.39 9.26 8.03
C SER A 72 -10.81 9.36 7.51
N LEU A 73 -11.41 8.24 7.13
CA LEU A 73 -12.77 8.20 6.60
C LEU A 73 -13.56 7.03 7.21
N PRO A 74 -14.87 7.18 7.44
CA PRO A 74 -15.77 6.04 7.67
C PRO A 74 -15.69 5.03 6.52
N ILE A 75 -15.99 3.75 6.79
CA ILE A 75 -15.90 2.68 5.77
C ILE A 75 -16.83 2.98 4.59
N THR A 76 -18.05 3.43 4.87
CA THR A 76 -19.02 3.77 3.81
C THR A 76 -18.47 4.87 2.90
N ARG A 77 -17.87 5.91 3.47
CA ARG A 77 -17.29 7.01 2.70
C ARG A 77 -16.05 6.58 1.91
N ALA A 78 -15.20 5.74 2.50
CA ALA A 78 -14.06 5.16 1.78
C ALA A 78 -14.53 4.28 0.60
N TRP A 79 -15.63 3.55 0.75
CA TRP A 79 -16.22 2.78 -0.33
C TRP A 79 -16.77 3.68 -1.45
N GLU A 80 -17.43 4.78 -1.10
CA GLU A 80 -17.95 5.74 -2.09
C GLU A 80 -16.84 6.35 -2.95
N VAL A 81 -15.69 6.65 -2.34
CA VAL A 81 -14.55 7.31 -2.98
C VAL A 81 -13.74 6.35 -3.83
N PHE A 82 -13.31 5.22 -3.26
CA PHE A 82 -12.36 4.31 -3.91
C PHE A 82 -13.02 3.10 -4.56
N ARG A 83 -14.28 2.78 -4.24
CA ARG A 83 -14.98 1.60 -4.76
C ARG A 83 -14.11 0.34 -4.67
N GLU A 84 -13.93 -0.40 -5.75
CA GLU A 84 -13.13 -1.62 -5.76
C GLU A 84 -11.62 -1.39 -5.57
N ASP A 85 -11.12 -0.15 -5.68
CA ASP A 85 -9.72 0.18 -5.39
C ASP A 85 -9.39 0.10 -3.89
N ASN A 86 -10.40 -0.16 -3.04
CA ASN A 86 -10.24 -0.66 -1.67
C ASN A 86 -9.73 -2.12 -1.60
N GLY A 87 -9.68 -2.81 -2.74
CA GLY A 87 -9.15 -4.17 -2.89
C GLY A 87 -10.16 -5.31 -2.73
N PHE A 88 -11.45 -5.02 -2.84
CA PHE A 88 -12.54 -6.01 -2.75
C PHE A 88 -13.67 -5.68 -3.74
N ALA A 89 -14.48 -6.68 -4.08
CA ALA A 89 -15.57 -6.52 -5.04
C ALA A 89 -16.77 -5.79 -4.45
N THR A 90 -16.99 -5.90 -3.13
CA THR A 90 -18.14 -5.30 -2.44
C THR A 90 -17.76 -4.62 -1.14
N VAL A 91 -18.63 -3.71 -0.67
CA VAL A 91 -18.44 -3.02 0.62
C VAL A 91 -18.54 -4.00 1.79
N GLU A 92 -19.35 -5.05 1.65
CA GLU A 92 -19.53 -6.11 2.65
C GLU A 92 -18.24 -6.92 2.84
N GLU A 93 -17.54 -7.26 1.75
CA GLU A 93 -16.24 -7.93 1.81
C GLU A 93 -15.18 -7.05 2.50
N MET A 94 -15.12 -5.78 2.12
CA MET A 94 -14.24 -4.79 2.73
C MET A 94 -14.53 -4.65 4.23
N ARG A 95 -15.79 -4.49 4.62
CA ARG A 95 -16.23 -4.42 6.04
C ARG A 95 -15.82 -5.68 6.78
N THR A 96 -16.16 -6.85 6.27
CA THR A 96 -15.79 -8.14 6.86
C THR A 96 -14.30 -8.22 7.17
N ARG A 97 -13.46 -7.78 6.21
CA ARG A 97 -12.01 -7.79 6.39
C ARG A 97 -11.54 -6.81 7.47
N ILE A 98 -12.08 -5.60 7.50
CA ILE A 98 -11.70 -4.57 8.50
C ILE A 98 -12.06 -5.04 9.92
N TYR A 99 -13.25 -5.59 10.10
CA TYR A 99 -13.69 -6.09 11.41
C TYR A 99 -12.86 -7.28 11.90
N LYS A 100 -12.47 -8.19 10.99
CA LYS A 100 -11.52 -9.28 11.28
C LYS A 100 -10.22 -8.73 11.87
N TYR A 101 -9.63 -7.70 11.26
CA TYR A 101 -8.40 -7.07 11.77
C TYR A 101 -8.59 -6.30 13.07
N ARG A 102 -9.77 -5.72 13.29
CA ARG A 102 -10.11 -5.03 14.55
C ARG A 102 -10.36 -6.01 15.71
N ARG A 103 -10.48 -7.31 15.44
CA ARG A 103 -10.92 -8.32 16.41
C ARG A 103 -12.26 -7.95 17.05
N LYS A 104 -13.17 -7.37 16.25
CA LYS A 104 -14.52 -6.97 16.64
C LYS A 104 -15.56 -7.78 15.87
N ALA A 105 -16.70 -8.06 16.51
CA ALA A 105 -17.86 -8.63 15.83
C ALA A 105 -18.43 -7.64 14.82
N LEU A 106 -18.94 -8.15 13.69
CA LEU A 106 -19.63 -7.33 12.68
C LEU A 106 -20.91 -6.69 13.24
N ASP A 107 -21.54 -7.34 14.23
CA ASP A 107 -22.76 -6.92 14.91
C ASP A 107 -22.54 -5.91 16.05
N ASP A 108 -21.47 -5.09 16.01
CA ASP A 108 -21.25 -3.95 16.94
C ASP A 108 -22.24 -2.79 16.67
N GLY A 109 -23.52 -3.09 16.45
CA GLY A 109 -24.62 -2.14 16.36
C GLY A 109 -24.64 -1.25 15.12
N GLY A 110 -24.07 -1.68 13.99
CA GLY A 110 -24.07 -0.88 12.77
C GLY A 110 -23.07 0.28 12.77
N ALA A 111 -22.09 0.29 13.68
CA ALA A 111 -21.02 1.27 13.68
C ALA A 111 -20.35 1.34 12.30
N ASP A 112 -20.13 2.55 11.78
CA ASP A 112 -19.33 2.79 10.58
C ASP A 112 -18.00 3.42 10.99
N PRO A 113 -17.02 2.61 11.40
CA PRO A 113 -15.86 3.17 12.07
C PRO A 113 -14.85 3.75 11.09
N GLU A 114 -14.11 4.75 11.54
CA GLU A 114 -13.07 5.36 10.71
C GLU A 114 -11.88 4.43 10.45
N ILE A 115 -11.45 4.37 9.19
CA ILE A 115 -10.23 3.72 8.71
C ILE A 115 -9.26 4.76 8.18
N GLY A 116 -7.96 4.46 8.27
CA GLY A 116 -6.92 5.29 7.68
C GLY A 116 -6.78 4.93 6.22
N CYS A 117 -7.12 5.84 5.31
CA CYS A 117 -6.97 5.64 3.87
C CYS A 117 -5.61 6.18 3.42
N ILE A 118 -4.69 5.28 3.06
CA ILE A 118 -3.39 5.66 2.47
C ILE A 118 -3.54 5.55 0.96
N MET A 119 -3.60 6.71 0.30
CA MET A 119 -3.88 6.80 -1.12
C MET A 119 -2.58 6.63 -1.88
N LEU A 120 -2.57 5.66 -2.79
CA LEU A 120 -1.40 5.35 -3.60
C LEU A 120 -1.75 5.44 -5.08
N ARG A 121 -0.85 6.02 -5.87
CA ARG A 121 -0.97 6.16 -7.33
C ARG A 121 0.20 5.50 -8.06
N ASP A 122 0.05 5.38 -9.37
CA ASP A 122 1.00 4.73 -10.28
C ASP A 122 1.42 3.35 -9.73
N VAL A 123 0.44 2.59 -9.25
CA VAL A 123 0.63 1.28 -8.64
C VAL A 123 0.97 0.25 -9.71
N GLY A 124 2.00 -0.56 -9.44
CA GLY A 124 2.45 -1.62 -10.34
C GLY A 124 3.05 -2.80 -9.59
N SER A 125 2.95 -3.99 -10.19
CA SER A 125 3.60 -5.20 -9.66
C SER A 125 5.08 -5.25 -10.05
N LEU A 126 5.95 -5.50 -9.08
CA LEU A 126 7.38 -5.70 -9.32
C LEU A 126 7.71 -7.12 -9.79
N ILE A 127 6.73 -8.03 -9.75
CA ILE A 127 6.91 -9.43 -10.15
C ILE A 127 6.81 -9.59 -11.68
N ARG A 128 6.26 -8.59 -12.39
CA ARG A 128 6.13 -8.61 -13.86
C ARG A 128 6.74 -7.42 -14.59
N THR A 129 7.00 -6.30 -13.93
CA THR A 129 7.48 -5.08 -14.60
C THR A 129 8.54 -4.34 -13.81
N LYS A 130 9.37 -3.56 -14.53
CA LYS A 130 10.23 -2.51 -13.98
C LYS A 130 9.42 -1.65 -13.01
N PRO A 131 9.98 -1.19 -11.87
CA PRO A 131 9.27 -0.32 -10.94
C PRO A 131 8.62 0.85 -11.69
N PRO A 132 7.39 1.27 -11.33
CA PRO A 132 6.83 2.52 -11.79
C PRO A 132 7.85 3.60 -11.43
N MET A 133 8.42 4.23 -12.46
CA MET A 133 9.32 5.35 -12.21
C MET A 133 8.48 6.49 -11.64
N PRO A 134 9.03 7.27 -10.69
CA PRO A 134 8.43 8.56 -10.37
C PRO A 134 8.30 9.35 -11.68
N ARG A 135 7.21 10.12 -11.83
CA ARG A 135 7.06 11.03 -12.98
C ARG A 135 8.35 11.87 -13.09
N GLN A 136 8.90 11.93 -14.30
CA GLN A 136 10.19 12.54 -14.52
C GLN A 136 10.07 14.06 -14.47
N ASP A 137 10.14 14.58 -13.27
CA ASP A 137 10.69 15.89 -12.98
C ASP A 137 12.22 15.68 -12.91
N GLY A 138 12.80 15.21 -14.01
CA GLY A 138 14.24 15.07 -14.23
C GLY A 138 15.04 14.26 -13.19
N GLN A 139 14.88 12.93 -13.14
CA GLN A 139 15.98 11.96 -12.92
C GLN A 139 15.45 10.51 -12.94
N ALA A 140 15.95 9.71 -13.89
CA ALA A 140 15.62 8.30 -14.03
C ALA A 140 16.46 7.45 -13.06
N THR A 141 15.82 6.84 -12.06
CA THR A 141 16.51 5.89 -11.16
C THR A 141 16.09 4.47 -11.52
N SER A 142 17.00 3.66 -12.07
CA SER A 142 16.77 2.22 -12.18
C SER A 142 16.99 1.56 -10.81
N CYS A 143 15.93 1.06 -10.19
CA CYS A 143 16.04 0.32 -8.93
C CYS A 143 15.99 -1.19 -9.20
N ARG A 144 17.09 -1.90 -8.90
CA ARG A 144 17.12 -3.36 -8.82
C ARG A 144 16.82 -3.72 -7.36
N ALA A 145 15.72 -4.43 -7.11
CA ALA A 145 15.36 -4.86 -5.76
C ALA A 145 16.38 -5.89 -5.24
N VAL A 146 17.23 -5.49 -4.29
CA VAL A 146 18.08 -6.42 -3.53
C VAL A 146 17.28 -6.87 -2.31
N GLY A 147 17.20 -8.19 -2.10
CA GLY A 147 16.36 -8.82 -1.10
C GLY A 147 16.57 -8.24 0.31
N MET A 148 15.53 -7.61 0.85
CA MET A 148 15.49 -7.17 2.25
C MET A 148 14.63 -8.13 3.08
N THR A 149 15.27 -9.04 3.80
CA THR A 149 14.66 -9.97 4.75
C THR A 149 14.53 -9.32 6.13
N SER A 150 13.71 -8.26 6.28
CA SER A 150 13.45 -7.67 7.61
C SER A 150 12.01 -7.94 8.09
N PRO A 151 11.79 -8.47 9.32
CA PRO A 151 10.47 -8.84 9.85
C PRO A 151 9.66 -7.68 10.44
N ARG A 152 10.11 -6.41 10.36
CA ARG A 152 9.38 -5.24 10.90
C ARG A 152 9.19 -4.14 9.85
N PRO A 153 8.09 -3.34 9.89
CA PRO A 153 8.01 -2.13 9.09
C PRO A 153 9.08 -1.16 9.59
N ARG A 154 10.12 -0.95 8.79
CA ARG A 154 11.14 0.06 9.02
C ARG A 154 11.30 0.87 7.74
N ALA A 155 11.67 2.14 7.88
CA ALA A 155 12.17 2.95 6.79
C ALA A 155 13.35 2.21 6.15
N ALA A 156 13.23 1.92 4.86
CA ALA A 156 14.31 1.33 4.08
C ALA A 156 15.06 2.48 3.41
N THR A 157 16.33 2.67 3.78
CA THR A 157 17.24 3.61 3.11
C THR A 157 17.92 2.88 1.97
N TRP A 158 17.78 3.41 0.75
CA TRP A 158 18.43 2.86 -0.44
C TRP A 158 19.44 3.86 -0.98
N SER A 159 20.62 3.37 -1.34
CA SER A 159 21.62 4.14 -2.07
C SER A 159 21.52 3.83 -3.56
N THR A 160 21.50 4.85 -4.40
CA THR A 160 21.59 4.70 -5.86
C THR A 160 23.00 4.23 -6.23
N CYS A 161 23.13 3.07 -6.87
CA CYS A 161 24.35 2.77 -7.61
C CYS A 161 24.32 3.58 -8.91
N SER A 162 25.16 4.61 -9.00
CA SER A 162 25.51 5.23 -10.27
C SER A 162 26.28 4.19 -11.09
N ALA A 163 25.79 3.81 -12.27
CA ALA A 163 26.62 3.13 -13.24
C ALA A 163 27.69 4.12 -13.72
N PRO A 164 28.99 3.79 -13.69
CA PRO A 164 29.97 4.57 -14.43
C PRO A 164 29.73 4.38 -15.93
N CYS A 165 29.84 5.48 -16.68
CA CYS A 165 29.93 5.47 -18.14
C CYS A 165 31.13 4.66 -18.62
#